data_AF-A0A7V7RN68-F1
#
_entry.id   AF-A0A7V7RN68-F1
#
_cell.length_a   1.000
_cell.length_b   1.000
_cell.length_c   1.000
_cell.angle_alpha   90.00
_cell.angle_beta   90.00
_cell.angle_gamma   90.00
#
_symmetry.space_group_name_H-M   'P 1'
#
loop_
_entity.id
_entity.type
_entity.pdbx_description
1 polymer ?
#
loop_
_entity_poly.entity_id
_entity_poly.type
_entity_poly.pdbx_seq_one_letter_code
_entity_poly.pdbx_strand_id
1 'polypeptide(L)'
;MKENGFISTFEQSLSELSITKNAIAVESKVRPATIADLQNGQAKQINFETLKAIIDAMNRMAAVRGKEKVYAIEDVFTYESTQKAPE
;
A
#
# COMPACT_ATOMS: atom_id res chain seq x y z
N MET A 1 -1.10 8.35 10.13
CA MET A 1 -2.09 7.82 9.17
C MET A 1 -3.39 7.44 9.87
N LYS A 2 -3.39 6.47 10.81
CA LYS A 2 -4.60 6.10 11.59
C LYS A 2 -5.30 7.29 12.27
N GLU A 3 -4.53 8.19 12.87
CA GLU A 3 -5.05 9.39 13.55
C GLU A 3 -5.71 10.40 12.61
N ASN A 4 -5.50 10.28 11.30
CA ASN A 4 -6.03 11.18 10.28
C ASN A 4 -7.14 10.53 9.43
N GLY A 5 -7.76 9.44 9.91
CA GLY A 5 -8.81 8.72 9.18
C GLY A 5 -8.33 7.86 8.00
N PHE A 6 -7.01 7.74 7.81
CA PHE A 6 -6.44 6.84 6.80
C PHE A 6 -6.20 5.45 7.38
N ILE A 7 -6.65 4.42 6.68
CA ILE A 7 -6.55 3.03 7.06
C ILE A 7 -5.60 2.32 6.10
N SER A 8 -4.66 1.56 6.64
CA SER A 8 -3.76 0.73 5.85
C SER A 8 -4.50 -0.51 5.38
N THR A 9 -4.62 -0.66 4.06
CA THR A 9 -5.11 -1.86 3.37
C THR A 9 -3.95 -2.72 2.87
N PHE A 10 -2.74 -2.18 2.96
CA PHE A 10 -1.53 -2.76 2.38
C PHE A 10 -1.25 -4.18 2.86
N GLU A 11 -1.49 -4.49 4.14
CA GLU A 11 -1.29 -5.84 4.68
C GLU A 11 -2.15 -6.90 3.97
N GLN A 12 -3.40 -6.56 3.66
CA GLN A 12 -4.30 -7.46 2.94
C GLN A 12 -3.78 -7.72 1.53
N SER A 13 -3.38 -6.67 0.83
CA SER A 13 -2.80 -6.75 -0.51
C SER A 13 -1.52 -7.60 -0.56
N LEU A 14 -0.64 -7.47 0.44
CA LEU A 14 0.57 -8.31 0.56
C LEU A 14 0.22 -9.79 0.77
N SER A 15 -0.80 -10.07 1.58
CA SER A 15 -1.30 -11.43 1.84
C SER A 15 -1.87 -12.07 0.57
N GLU A 16 -2.69 -11.34 -0.19
CA GLU A 16 -3.25 -11.79 -1.48
C GLU A 16 -2.19 -12.12 -2.53
N LEU A 17 -1.11 -11.32 -2.55
CA LEU A 17 0.05 -11.53 -3.40
C LEU A 17 0.96 -12.66 -2.89
N SER A 18 0.78 -13.10 -1.64
CA SER A 18 1.67 -14.02 -0.92
C SER A 18 3.13 -13.55 -0.96
N ILE A 19 3.34 -12.27 -0.65
CA ILE A 19 4.65 -11.61 -0.63
C ILE A 19 4.94 -11.01 0.73
N THR A 20 6.22 -10.93 1.07
CA THR A 20 6.66 -10.28 2.30
C THR A 20 6.90 -8.79 2.07
N LYS A 21 6.79 -8.00 3.14
CA LYS A 21 7.19 -6.58 3.15
C LYS A 21 8.62 -6.35 2.62
N ASN A 22 9.53 -7.29 2.88
CA ASN A 22 10.92 -7.19 2.43
C ASN A 22 11.02 -7.38 0.91
N ALA A 23 10.24 -8.30 0.33
CA ALA A 23 10.23 -8.50 -1.11
C ALA A 23 9.74 -7.24 -1.85
N ILE A 24 8.70 -6.58 -1.31
CA ILE A 24 8.22 -5.30 -1.83
C ILE A 24 9.23 -4.18 -1.64
N ALA A 25 9.90 -4.10 -0.49
CA ALA A 25 10.93 -3.08 -0.26
C ALA A 25 12.06 -3.16 -1.30
N VAL A 26 12.48 -4.38 -1.65
CA VAL A 26 13.49 -4.62 -2.70
C VAL A 26 12.96 -4.21 -4.08
N GLU A 27 11.77 -4.68 -4.45
CA GLU A 27 11.19 -4.45 -5.78
C GLU A 27 10.82 -2.97 -6.03
N SER A 28 10.33 -2.28 -5.00
CA SER A 28 9.97 -0.85 -5.05
C SER A 28 11.16 0.07 -4.83
N LYS A 29 12.31 -0.46 -4.39
CA LYS A 29 13.48 0.32 -3.92
C LYS A 29 13.15 1.29 -2.78
N VAL A 30 12.09 1.01 -2.03
CA VAL A 30 11.67 1.77 -0.85
C VAL A 30 12.27 1.12 0.39
N ARG A 31 12.69 1.94 1.36
CA ARG A 31 13.30 1.44 2.60
C ARG A 31 12.32 0.50 3.33
N PRO A 32 12.78 -0.67 3.85
CA PRO A 32 11.90 -1.60 4.57
C PRO A 32 11.14 -0.98 5.74
N ALA A 33 11.75 -0.01 6.43
CA ALA A 33 11.10 0.74 7.51
C ALA A 33 9.86 1.51 7.01
N THR A 34 9.95 2.16 5.85
CA THR A 34 8.83 2.90 5.25
C THR A 34 7.68 1.97 4.84
N ILE A 35 8.00 0.80 4.29
CA ILE A 35 7.00 -0.23 3.97
C ILE A 35 6.31 -0.74 5.25
N ALA A 36 7.07 -0.96 6.33
CA ALA A 36 6.53 -1.37 7.62
C ALA A 36 5.64 -0.28 8.25
N ASP A 37 6.06 0.98 8.18
CA ASP A 37 5.28 2.12 8.68
C ASP A 37 3.96 2.27 7.92
N LEU A 38 3.96 2.06 6.61
CA LEU A 38 2.74 2.04 5.80
C LEU A 38 1.85 0.86 6.19
N GLN A 39 2.40 -0.36 6.23
CA GLN A 39 1.67 -1.57 6.61
C GLN A 39 0.96 -1.39 7.97
N ASN A 40 1.66 -0.86 8.96
CA ASN A 40 1.13 -0.69 10.32
C ASN A 40 0.21 0.54 10.48
N GLY A 41 0.08 1.39 9.46
CA GLY A 41 -0.64 2.66 9.53
C GLY A 41 0.05 3.72 10.40
N GLN A 42 1.36 3.60 10.58
CA GLN A 42 2.22 4.52 11.34
C GLN A 42 2.84 5.62 10.48
N ALA A 43 2.78 5.49 9.15
CA ALA A 43 3.25 6.53 8.23
C ALA A 43 2.58 7.88 8.52
N LYS A 44 3.37 8.95 8.64
CA LYS A 44 2.86 10.32 8.79
C LYS A 44 2.63 11.00 7.45
N GLN A 45 3.46 10.66 6.48
CA GLN A 45 3.44 11.20 5.13
C GLN A 45 3.99 10.15 4.16
N ILE A 46 3.54 10.24 2.91
CA ILE A 46 4.10 9.50 1.77
C ILE A 46 4.12 10.46 0.59
N ASN A 47 5.23 10.51 -0.15
CA ASN A 47 5.29 11.30 -1.37
C ASN A 47 4.80 10.47 -2.57
N PHE A 48 4.39 11.15 -3.65
CA PHE A 48 3.84 10.48 -4.82
C PHE A 48 4.83 9.54 -5.52
N GLU A 49 6.13 9.87 -5.53
CA GLU A 49 7.15 9.00 -6.11
C GLU A 49 7.25 7.66 -5.38
N THR A 50 7.21 7.68 -4.04
CA THR A 50 7.23 6.49 -3.18
C THR A 50 5.96 5.68 -3.36
N LEU A 51 4.80 6.35 -3.37
CA LEU A 51 3.51 5.68 -3.58
C LEU A 51 3.47 4.99 -4.95
N LYS A 52 3.87 5.70 -6.01
CA LYS A 52 3.97 5.14 -7.36
C LYS A 52 4.94 3.95 -7.41
N ALA A 53 6.11 4.06 -6.78
CA ALA A 53 7.09 2.97 -6.76
C ALA A 53 6.55 1.70 -6.08
N ILE A 54 5.76 1.86 -5.01
CA ILE A 54 5.11 0.73 -4.33
C ILE A 54 4.04 0.10 -5.22
N ILE A 55 3.13 0.90 -5.79
CA ILE A 55 2.06 0.39 -6.66
C ILE A 55 2.63 -0.30 -7.90
N ASP A 56 3.62 0.31 -8.55
CA ASP A 56 4.29 -0.31 -9.70
C ASP A 56 4.96 -1.63 -9.31
N ALA A 57 5.61 -1.69 -8.15
CA ALA A 57 6.21 -2.93 -7.64
C ALA A 57 5.17 -4.02 -7.39
N MET A 58 4.05 -3.68 -6.74
CA MET A 58 2.94 -4.62 -6.50
C MET A 58 2.42 -5.18 -7.82
N ASN A 59 2.18 -4.31 -8.81
CA ASN A 59 1.68 -4.72 -10.13
C ASN A 59 2.68 -5.56 -10.92
N ARG A 60 3.98 -5.23 -10.87
CA ARG A 60 5.04 -6.08 -11.46
C ARG A 60 5.06 -7.46 -10.82
N MET A 61 5.00 -7.53 -9.48
CA MET A 61 4.98 -8.80 -8.76
C MET A 61 3.71 -9.61 -9.03
N ALA A 62 2.55 -8.95 -9.16
CA ALA A 62 1.29 -9.57 -9.53
C ALA A 62 1.40 -10.23 -10.92
N ALA A 63 1.91 -9.49 -11.91
CA ALA A 63 2.10 -9.98 -13.27
C ALA A 63 3.05 -11.19 -13.33
N VAL A 64 4.20 -11.13 -12.63
CA VAL A 64 5.16 -12.24 -12.55
C VAL A 64 4.54 -13.49 -11.92
N ARG A 65 3.56 -13.33 -11.02
CA ARG A 65 2.87 -14.42 -10.33
C ARG A 65 1.59 -14.88 -11.05
N GLY A 66 1.30 -14.35 -12.24
CA GLY A 66 0.10 -14.69 -13.00
C GLY A 66 -1.20 -14.24 -12.34
N LYS A 67 -1.16 -13.18 -11.52
CA LYS A 67 -2.35 -12.58 -10.92
C LYS A 67 -2.94 -11.56 -11.89
N GLU A 68 -4.24 -11.63 -12.13
CA GLU A 68 -4.96 -10.68 -12.98
C GLU A 68 -5.33 -9.37 -12.26
N LYS A 69 -5.20 -9.34 -10.92
CA LYS A 69 -5.51 -8.16 -10.11
C LYS A 69 -4.49 -7.05 -10.38
N VAL A 70 -4.99 -5.87 -10.72
CA VAL A 70 -4.23 -4.62 -10.79
C VAL A 70 -4.43 -3.87 -9.49
N TYR A 71 -3.33 -3.62 -8.79
CA TYR A 71 -3.30 -2.90 -7.52
C TYR A 71 -3.31 -1.39 -7.77
N ALA A 72 -4.11 -0.67 -7.00
CA ALA A 72 -4.29 0.78 -7.03
C ALA A 72 -3.88 1.43 -5.70
N ILE A 73 -4.13 2.74 -5.56
CA ILE A 73 -3.84 3.49 -4.32
C ILE A 73 -4.62 2.90 -3.13
N GLU A 74 -5.87 2.49 -3.36
CA GLU A 74 -6.76 1.88 -2.37
C GLU A 74 -6.23 0.56 -1.80
N ASP A 75 -5.35 -0.14 -2.54
CA ASP A 75 -4.67 -1.34 -2.07
C ASP A 75 -3.45 -1.04 -1.19
N VAL A 76 -3.07 0.23 -1.06
CA VAL A 76 -2.04 0.71 -0.12
C VAL A 76 -2.73 1.33 1.09
N PHE A 77 -3.70 2.22 0.85
CA PHE A 77 -4.51 2.81 1.91
C PHE A 77 -5.84 3.35 1.43
N THR A 78 -6.80 3.41 2.35
CA THR A 78 -8.09 4.05 2.14
C THR A 78 -8.30 5.16 3.17
N TYR A 79 -9.29 6.02 2.93
CA TYR A 79 -9.73 7.04 3.87
C TYR A 79 -11.17 6.74 4.26
N GLU A 80 -11.43 6.59 5.56
CA GLU A 80 -12.79 6.47 6.08
C GLU A 80 -13.25 7.83 6.60
N SER A 81 -14.12 8.49 5.83
CA SER A 81 -14.78 9.72 6.25
C SER A 81 -15.88 9.40 7.26
N THR A 82 -15.84 10.04 8.43
CA THR A 82 -16.97 10.06 9.37
C THR A 82 -18.02 11.11 8.99
N GLN A 83 -17.74 11.95 7.99
CA GLN A 83 -18.69 12.95 7.50
C GLN A 83 -19.64 12.28 6.50
N LYS A 84 -20.93 12.20 6.86
CA LYS A 84 -21.99 11.88 5.90
C LYS A 84 -21.98 12.92 4.78
N ALA A 85 -22.03 12.46 3.53
CA ALA A 85 -22.25 13.36 2.39
C ALA A 85 -23.54 14.16 2.65
N PRO A 86 -23.55 15.49 2.40
CA PRO A 86 -24.79 16.24 2.45
C PRO A 86 -25.75 15.65 1.40
N GLU A 87 -26.96 15.30 1.84
CA GLU A 87 -28.08 14.87 0.99
C GLU A 87 -28.49 15.95 -0.02
#